data_AF-T1DA46-F1
#
_entry.id   AF-T1DA46-F1
#
_cell.length_a   1.000
_cell.length_b   1.000
_cell.length_c   1.000
_cell.angle_alpha   90.00
_cell.angle_beta   90.00
_cell.angle_gamma   90.00
#
_symmetry.space_group_name_H-M   'P 1'
#
loop_
_entity.id
_entity.type
_entity.pdbx_description
1 polymer ?
#
loop_
_entity_poly.entity_id
_entity_poly.type
_entity_poly.pdbx_seq_one_letter_code
_entity_poly.pdbx_strand_id
1 'polypeptide(L)'
;MLSSILPGPPTDYPNGVIHCDCHGSTYDPSKGAGIITHPTYKPLPNVILAWDPTTDIIAAKNMKGPTIYGKSSDLSGGTPLSNLQKTLMVQMSVG
;
A
#
# COMPACT_ATOMS: atom_id res chain seq x y z
N MET A 1 -12.97 -30.14 12.42
CA MET A 1 -12.39 -29.58 11.18
C MET A 1 -13.07 -28.25 10.91
N LEU A 2 -12.64 -27.17 11.57
CA LEU A 2 -13.23 -25.83 11.38
C LEU A 2 -12.49 -25.16 10.23
N SER A 3 -13.15 -25.08 9.07
CA SER A 3 -12.66 -24.41 7.87
C SER A 3 -12.52 -22.91 8.13
N SER A 4 -11.28 -22.45 8.07
CA SER A 4 -10.85 -21.06 8.14
C SER A 4 -11.23 -20.30 6.87
N ILE A 5 -12.52 -20.00 6.73
CA ILE A 5 -12.98 -18.95 5.83
C ILE A 5 -12.71 -17.64 6.56
N LEU A 6 -11.51 -17.09 6.38
CA LEU A 6 -11.32 -15.66 6.61
C LEU A 6 -12.32 -14.96 5.68
N PRO A 7 -13.24 -14.13 6.20
CA PRO A 7 -14.12 -13.37 5.33
C PRO A 7 -13.23 -12.59 4.36
N GLY A 8 -13.49 -12.75 3.06
CA GLY A 8 -12.85 -11.93 2.03
C GLY A 8 -12.99 -10.44 2.38
N PRO A 9 -12.17 -9.57 1.77
CA PRO A 9 -12.19 -8.15 2.09
C PRO A 9 -13.64 -7.65 2.06
N PRO A 10 -14.17 -7.06 3.15
CA PRO A 10 -15.52 -6.53 3.16
C PRO A 10 -15.73 -5.66 1.93
N THR A 11 -16.84 -5.91 1.23
CA THR A 11 -17.27 -5.21 0.01
C THR A 11 -17.52 -3.72 0.21
N ASP A 12 -17.37 -3.24 1.45
CA ASP A 12 -17.55 -1.86 1.87
C ASP A 12 -16.23 -1.14 2.17
N TYR A 13 -15.08 -1.69 1.78
CA TYR A 13 -13.88 -0.85 1.81
C TYR A 13 -14.12 0.35 0.90
N PRO A 14 -14.13 1.58 1.44
CA PRO A 14 -14.30 2.77 0.62
C PRO A 14 -13.21 2.74 -0.45
N ASN A 15 -13.59 3.00 -1.71
CA ASN A 15 -12.63 3.11 -2.82
C ASN A 15 -11.36 3.84 -2.34
N GLY A 16 -10.21 3.17 -2.41
CA GLY A 16 -8.92 3.77 -2.06
C GLY A 16 -8.20 3.22 -0.83
N VAL A 17 -8.61 2.12 -0.21
CA VAL A 17 -7.77 1.43 0.80
C VAL A 17 -6.68 0.56 0.18
N ILE A 18 -5.62 0.30 0.93
CA ILE A 18 -4.63 -0.73 0.60
C ILE A 18 -4.89 -1.95 1.49
N HIS A 19 -5.08 -3.12 0.89
CA HIS A 19 -5.28 -4.39 1.60
C HIS A 19 -4.07 -5.31 1.39
N CYS A 20 -3.59 -5.94 2.46
CA CYS A 20 -2.53 -6.95 2.41
C CYS A 20 -3.14 -8.36 2.42
N ASP A 21 -3.07 -9.05 1.28
CA ASP A 21 -3.66 -10.38 1.11
C ASP A 21 -3.02 -11.48 1.99
N CYS A 22 -1.83 -11.24 2.56
CA CYS A 22 -1.16 -12.24 3.39
C CYS A 22 -1.89 -12.49 4.72
N HIS A 23 -2.35 -11.42 5.38
CA HIS A 23 -2.93 -11.51 6.74
C HIS A 23 -4.08 -10.52 6.98
N GLY A 24 -4.52 -9.78 5.97
CA GLY A 24 -5.71 -8.92 6.02
C GLY A 24 -5.52 -7.53 6.65
N SER A 25 -4.28 -7.06 6.88
CA SER A 25 -4.05 -5.68 7.32
C SER A 25 -4.49 -4.69 6.23
N THR A 26 -5.14 -3.61 6.65
CA THR A 26 -5.62 -2.56 5.75
C THR A 26 -5.20 -1.17 6.18
N TYR A 27 -4.99 -0.29 5.20
CA TYR A 27 -4.48 1.07 5.39
C TYR A 27 -5.31 2.07 4.59
N ASP A 28 -5.42 3.30 5.10
CA ASP A 28 -6.09 4.43 4.44
C ASP A 28 -5.08 5.46 3.90
N PRO A 29 -4.71 5.43 2.60
CA PRO A 29 -3.81 6.40 1.98
C PRO A 29 -4.26 7.86 2.15
N SER A 30 -5.57 8.13 2.19
CA SER A 30 -6.09 9.50 2.34
C SER A 30 -5.81 10.09 3.73
N LYS A 31 -5.55 9.23 4.71
CA LYS A 31 -5.20 9.58 6.09
C LYS A 31 -3.73 9.26 6.41
N GLY A 32 -2.84 9.45 5.43
CA GLY A 32 -1.40 9.21 5.60
C GLY A 32 -1.04 7.73 5.73
N ALA A 33 -1.79 6.86 5.06
CA ALA A 33 -1.66 5.41 5.11
C ALA A 33 -1.71 4.84 6.54
N GLY A 34 -2.59 5.42 7.37
CA GLY A 34 -2.88 4.97 8.71
C GLY A 34 -3.50 3.58 8.73
N ILE A 35 -3.26 2.83 9.81
CA ILE A 35 -3.77 1.47 10.01
C ILE A 35 -5.29 1.53 10.21
N ILE A 36 -6.02 0.72 9.46
CA ILE A 36 -7.46 0.47 9.67
C ILE A 36 -7.64 -0.89 10.37
N THR A 37 -6.95 -1.94 9.91
CA THR A 37 -7.01 -3.30 10.51
C THR A 37 -5.61 -3.87 10.80
N HIS A 38 -5.53 -4.66 11.87
CA HIS A 38 -4.35 -5.45 12.28
C HIS A 38 -4.12 -6.66 11.33
N PRO A 39 -3.07 -7.50 11.48
CA PRO A 39 -2.06 -7.60 12.55
C PRO A 39 -0.94 -6.55 12.56
N THR A 40 -0.87 -5.63 11.58
CA THR A 40 0.17 -4.59 11.58
C THR A 40 0.09 -3.67 12.80
N TYR A 41 1.25 -3.21 13.28
CA TYR A 41 1.38 -2.25 14.40
C TYR A 41 1.97 -0.91 13.96
N LYS A 42 2.32 -0.76 12.68
CA LYS A 42 2.89 0.47 12.15
C LYS A 42 2.13 0.89 10.88
N PRO A 43 1.92 2.19 10.65
CA PRO A 43 1.34 2.67 9.40
C PRO A 43 2.23 2.30 8.22
N LEU A 44 1.68 2.29 7.01
CA LEU A 44 2.48 2.05 5.82
C LEU A 44 3.40 3.27 5.58
N PRO A 45 4.71 3.07 5.29
CA PRO A 45 5.59 4.16 4.90
C PRO A 45 5.06 4.87 3.66
N ASN A 46 5.05 6.21 3.66
CA ASN A 46 4.60 7.03 2.53
C ASN A 46 5.80 7.66 1.82
N VAL A 47 5.71 7.80 0.50
CA VAL A 47 6.68 8.57 -0.29
C VAL A 47 6.25 10.03 -0.31
N ILE A 48 7.14 10.93 0.06
CA ILE A 48 6.99 12.37 -0.17
C ILE A 48 7.39 12.66 -1.61
N LEU A 49 6.44 13.13 -2.41
CA LEU A 49 6.63 13.47 -3.81
C LEU A 49 6.81 14.98 -3.99
N ALA A 50 7.64 15.37 -4.95
CA ALA A 50 7.69 16.73 -5.48
C ALA A 50 7.25 16.72 -6.94
N TRP A 51 6.31 17.58 -7.29
CA TRP A 51 5.87 17.80 -8.66
C TRP A 51 6.51 19.09 -9.19
N ASP A 52 7.10 19.02 -10.37
CA ASP A 52 7.56 20.18 -11.13
C ASP A 52 6.51 20.51 -12.20
N PRO A 53 5.77 21.63 -12.07
CA PRO A 53 4.72 22.00 -13.01
C PRO A 53 5.25 22.44 -14.38
N THR A 54 6.54 22.75 -14.51
CA THR A 54 7.13 23.19 -15.78
C THR A 54 7.48 22.02 -16.69
N THR A 55 7.85 20.89 -16.10
CA THR A 55 8.25 19.66 -16.81
C THR A 55 7.23 18.53 -16.68
N ASP A 56 6.22 18.71 -15.82
CA ASP A 56 5.26 17.68 -15.41
C ASP A 56 5.91 16.40 -14.85
N ILE A 57 7.07 16.56 -14.18
CA ILE A 57 7.80 15.46 -13.57
C ILE A 57 7.41 15.35 -12.09
N ILE A 58 7.16 14.12 -11.64
CA ILE A 58 7.00 13.78 -10.24
C ILE A 58 8.25 13.02 -9.76
N ALA A 59 8.93 13.56 -8.76
CA ALA A 59 10.11 12.95 -8.15
C ALA A 59 9.84 12.50 -6.71
N ALA A 60 10.34 11.32 -6.34
CA ALA A 60 10.40 10.90 -4.94
C ALA A 60 11.49 11.70 -4.21
N LYS A 61 11.14 12.36 -3.11
CA LYS A 61 12.07 13.20 -2.34
C LYS A 61 12.54 12.55 -1.05
N ASN A 62 11.61 11.97 -0.29
CA ASN A 62 11.85 11.39 1.02
C ASN A 62 10.79 10.33 1.36
N MET A 63 11.01 9.58 2.43
CA MET A 63 10.01 8.73 3.06
C MET A 63 9.43 9.40 4.32
N LYS A 64 8.17 9.09 4.65
CA LYS A 64 7.51 9.48 5.89
C LYS A 64 6.89 8.25 6.56
N GLY A 65 7.19 8.05 7.84
CA GLY A 65 6.65 6.94 8.63
C GLY A 65 7.77 5.98 9.05
N PRO A 66 7.45 4.71 9.32
CA PRO A 66 8.47 3.73 9.69
C PRO A 66 9.37 3.41 8.49
N THR A 67 10.55 2.87 8.78
CA THR A 67 11.43 2.33 7.73
C THR A 67 10.75 1.22 6.95
N ILE A 68 11.03 1.15 5.64
CA ILE A 68 10.54 0.09 4.75
C ILE A 68 10.81 -1.29 5.37
N TYR A 69 9.80 -2.17 5.33
CA TYR A 69 9.89 -3.50 5.91
C TYR A 69 11.10 -4.28 5.37
N GLY A 70 11.85 -4.91 6.28
CA GLY A 70 13.06 -5.67 5.94
C GLY A 70 14.30 -4.82 5.63
N LYS A 71 14.27 -3.51 5.89
CA LYS A 71 15.41 -2.60 5.68
C LYS A 71 15.83 -1.93 6.98
N SER A 72 17.12 -1.59 7.08
CA SER A 72 17.69 -0.82 8.20
C SER A 72 17.56 0.69 8.01
N SER A 73 17.34 1.15 6.77
CA SER A 73 17.09 2.55 6.44
C SER A 73 16.31 2.68 5.12
N ASP A 74 15.70 3.84 4.92
CA ASP A 74 14.96 4.19 3.69
C ASP A 74 15.88 4.53 2.50
N LEU A 75 17.21 4.54 2.70
CA LEU A 75 18.20 4.74 1.64
C LEU A 75 18.51 3.44 0.87
N SER A 76 17.84 2.35 1.22
CA SER A 76 18.03 1.05 0.58
C SER A 76 16.70 0.52 0.03
N GLY A 77 16.64 0.38 -1.29
CA GLY A 77 15.47 -0.17 -1.98
C GLY A 77 15.39 -1.70 -1.93
N GLY A 78 14.31 -2.23 -2.48
CA GLY A 78 14.17 -3.64 -2.85
C GLY A 78 14.58 -3.88 -4.31
N THR A 79 14.10 -4.99 -4.87
CA THR A 79 14.22 -5.26 -6.30
C THR A 79 13.26 -4.34 -7.08
N PRO A 80 13.74 -3.55 -8.05
CA PRO A 80 12.85 -2.72 -8.87
C PRO A 80 11.90 -3.59 -9.70
N LEU A 81 10.71 -3.06 -10.01
CA LEU A 81 9.78 -3.71 -10.92
C LEU A 81 10.42 -3.82 -12.31
N SER A 82 10.47 -5.03 -12.87
CA SER A 82 11.03 -5.28 -14.20
C SER A 82 10.12 -4.81 -15.34
N ASN A 83 8.83 -4.56 -15.05
CA ASN A 83 7.85 -4.02 -15.99
C ASN A 83 7.13 -2.83 -15.33
N LEU A 84 7.17 -1.67 -15.97
CA LEU A 84 6.48 -0.44 -15.51
C LEU A 84 5.06 -0.31 -16.08
N GLN A 85 4.54 -1.35 -16.72
CA GLN A 85 3.14 -1.36 -17.15
C GLN A 85 2.20 -1.32 -15.95
N LYS A 86 1.19 -0.46 -16.06
CA LYS A 86 0.09 -0.39 -15.10
C LYS A 86 -0.62 -1.75 -15.06
N THR A 87 -0.70 -2.35 -13.87
CA THR A 87 -1.52 -3.54 -13.66
C THR A 87 -2.97 -3.23 -14.04
N LEU A 88 -3.60 -4.12 -14.83
CA LEU A 88 -5.03 -4.01 -15.11
C LEU A 88 -5.79 -4.17 -13.79
N MET A 89 -6.66 -3.22 -13.48
CA MET A 89 -7.59 -3.35 -12.37
C MET A 89 -8.59 -4.45 -12.74
N VAL A 90 -8.37 -5.67 -12.26
CA VAL A 90 -9.40 -6.71 -12.32
C VAL A 90 -10.39 -6.34 -11.23
N GLN A 91 -11.55 -5.79 -11.62
CA GLN A 91 -12.67 -5.68 -10.68
C GLN A 91 -12.99 -7.09 -10.20
N MET A 92 -12.75 -7.38 -8.93
CA MET A 92 -13.28 -8.58 -8.32
C MET A 92 -14.80 -8.40 -8.28
N SER A 93 -15.53 -9.03 -9.21
CA SER A 93 -16.98 -9.09 -9.12
C SER A 93 -17.33 -10.01 -7.96
N VAL A 94 -17.81 -9.44 -6.87
CA VAL A 94 -18.49 -10.18 -5.81
C VAL A 94 -19.86 -10.57 -6.36
N GLY A 95 -19.98 -11.83 -6.77
CA GLY A 95 -21.26 -12.49 -7.03
C GLY A 95 -21.88 -13.04 -5.76
#